data_AF-A0A537LVG5-F1
#
_entry.id   AF-A0A537LVG5-F1
#
_cell.length_a   1.000
_cell.length_b   1.000
_cell.length_c   1.000
_cell.angle_alpha   90.00
_cell.angle_beta   90.00
_cell.angle_gamma   90.00
#
_symmetry.space_group_name_H-M   'P 1'
#
loop_
_entity.id
_entity.type
_entity.pdbx_description
1 polymer ?
#
loop_
_entity_poly.entity_id
_entity_poly.type
_entity_poly.pdbx_seq_one_letter_code
_entity_poly.pdbx_strand_id
1 'polypeptide(L)'
;MKGSRFAAAAALLALAGPGAAAERTISKSELRTAPPRETHRKLRDVLWDMFQTEDRRSKDRPRAPLQQVWLSSKPHGTSVRGLCRQDILFVEFAPAERGRGDADTPVKAVGFTSGQYYAFSSPPKLPYGEAVDDEHVPSEAHCGPLKGQQGRFFQAESEESAYEGYRAWLGLRAALKAGKPVPLECGLSPADPPKTCPEVILGIGQENFIDVMGCNWRSEPGRSCYRIDAEDREIEIVVDDDGADEPTIVRVKIETPIVFTHALID
;
A
#
# COMPACT_ATOMS: atom_id res chain seq x y z
N MET A 1 78.66 15.31 -12.56
CA MET A 1 77.98 15.28 -13.87
C MET A 1 76.73 14.43 -13.75
N LYS A 2 75.56 14.98 -14.14
CA LYS A 2 74.29 14.30 -14.49
C LYS A 2 73.65 13.47 -13.35
N GLY A 3 72.43 13.71 -12.88
CA GLY A 3 71.34 14.60 -13.26
C GLY A 3 70.02 14.01 -12.70
N SER A 4 69.06 14.90 -12.39
CA SER A 4 67.59 14.77 -12.57
C SER A 4 66.91 13.39 -12.49
N ARG A 5 65.72 13.18 -11.90
CA ARG A 5 64.62 14.05 -11.45
C ARG A 5 63.45 13.11 -11.03
N PHE A 6 62.57 13.62 -10.17
CA PHE A 6 61.12 13.34 -10.04
C PHE A 6 60.60 11.88 -9.99
N ALA A 7 59.84 11.57 -8.94
CA ALA A 7 58.40 11.30 -9.13
C ALA A 7 57.65 11.34 -7.80
N ALA A 8 56.60 12.15 -7.78
CA ALA A 8 55.61 12.31 -6.72
C ALA A 8 54.94 10.98 -6.35
N ALA A 9 54.87 10.69 -5.05
CA ALA A 9 53.96 9.69 -4.51
C ALA A 9 52.55 10.31 -4.47
N ALA A 10 51.78 10.12 -5.54
CA ALA A 10 50.37 10.53 -5.59
C ALA A 10 49.53 9.61 -4.70
N ALA A 11 48.87 10.21 -3.71
CA ALA A 11 47.89 9.58 -2.86
C ALA A 11 46.66 9.14 -3.69
N LEU A 12 46.53 7.84 -3.91
CA LEU A 12 45.26 7.20 -4.31
C LEU A 12 44.46 6.91 -3.04
N LEU A 13 43.91 7.97 -2.43
CA LEU A 13 42.74 7.83 -1.57
C LEU A 13 41.57 7.51 -2.48
N ALA A 14 41.36 6.21 -2.72
CA ALA A 14 40.15 5.70 -3.30
C ALA A 14 38.98 6.19 -2.46
N LEU A 15 38.25 7.15 -3.01
CA LEU A 15 36.88 7.48 -2.62
C LEU A 15 36.06 6.19 -2.79
N ALA A 16 36.02 5.37 -1.75
CA ALA A 16 34.93 4.44 -1.53
C ALA A 16 33.70 5.30 -1.19
N GLY A 17 33.13 5.95 -2.21
CA GLY A 17 31.76 6.45 -2.10
C GLY A 17 30.86 5.27 -1.76
N PRO A 18 29.84 5.45 -0.91
CA PRO A 18 28.84 4.42 -0.69
C PRO A 18 28.25 4.10 -2.07
N GLY A 19 28.56 2.90 -2.58
CA GLY A 19 27.98 2.42 -3.82
C GLY A 19 26.49 2.36 -3.61
N ALA A 20 25.76 3.29 -4.22
CA ALA A 20 24.35 3.08 -4.48
C ALA A 20 24.26 1.74 -5.20
N ALA A 21 23.73 0.72 -4.52
CA ALA A 21 23.51 -0.57 -5.14
C ALA A 21 22.58 -0.30 -6.33
N ALA A 22 23.09 -0.49 -7.54
CA ALA A 22 22.31 -0.28 -8.75
C ALA A 22 21.10 -1.22 -8.71
N GLU A 23 19.93 -0.66 -8.97
CA GLU A 23 18.66 -1.39 -9.06
C GLU A 23 18.83 -2.59 -10.00
N ARG A 24 18.38 -3.77 -9.56
CA ARG A 24 18.51 -4.99 -10.35
C ARG A 24 17.46 -4.97 -11.46
N THR A 25 17.90 -5.01 -12.71
CA THR A 25 17.01 -4.99 -13.88
C THR A 25 17.14 -6.26 -14.71
N ILE A 26 16.12 -6.55 -15.51
CA ILE A 26 16.12 -7.62 -16.51
C ILE A 26 15.29 -7.19 -17.72
N SER A 27 15.80 -7.45 -18.93
CA SER A 27 15.10 -7.14 -20.17
C SER A 27 14.39 -8.35 -20.77
N LYS A 28 13.38 -8.08 -21.61
CA LYS A 28 12.69 -9.10 -22.41
C LYS A 28 13.64 -9.87 -23.34
N SER A 29 14.68 -9.21 -23.84
CA SER A 29 15.70 -9.85 -24.69
C SER A 29 16.51 -10.87 -23.89
N GLU A 30 17.00 -10.49 -22.71
CA GLU A 30 17.74 -11.39 -21.82
C GLU A 30 16.90 -12.60 -21.42
N LEU A 31 15.63 -12.40 -21.08
CA LEU A 31 14.70 -13.49 -20.75
C LEU A 31 14.52 -14.51 -21.89
N ARG A 32 14.61 -14.05 -23.14
CA ARG A 32 14.35 -14.88 -24.33
C ARG A 32 15.59 -15.56 -24.89
N THR A 33 16.78 -15.03 -24.59
CA THR A 33 18.03 -15.45 -25.23
C THR A 33 19.00 -16.14 -24.30
N ALA A 34 18.97 -15.87 -22.99
CA ALA A 34 19.86 -16.49 -22.03
C ALA A 34 19.38 -17.91 -21.62
N PRO A 35 20.30 -18.80 -21.18
CA PRO A 35 19.95 -20.14 -20.71
C PRO A 35 18.94 -20.11 -19.53
N PRO A 36 18.02 -21.09 -19.41
CA PRO A 36 16.98 -21.09 -18.38
C PRO A 36 17.47 -20.95 -16.94
N ARG A 37 18.63 -21.54 -16.60
CA ARG A 37 19.23 -21.41 -15.26
C ARG A 37 19.69 -19.99 -14.96
N GLU A 38 20.14 -19.25 -15.98
CA GLU A 38 20.61 -17.89 -15.83
C GLU A 38 19.42 -16.92 -15.69
N THR A 39 18.41 -17.05 -16.56
CA THR A 39 17.20 -16.23 -16.48
C THR A 39 16.46 -16.43 -15.17
N HIS A 40 16.36 -17.68 -14.69
CA HIS A 40 15.75 -17.98 -13.39
C HIS A 40 16.51 -17.31 -12.23
N ARG A 41 17.85 -17.37 -12.23
CA ARG A 41 18.67 -16.72 -11.20
C ARG A 41 18.47 -15.20 -11.22
N LYS A 42 18.58 -14.58 -12.40
CA LYS A 42 18.40 -13.14 -12.57
C LYS A 42 17.01 -12.71 -12.13
N LEU A 43 15.96 -13.41 -12.56
CA LEU A 43 14.58 -13.09 -12.17
C LEU A 43 14.38 -13.19 -10.66
N ARG A 44 14.90 -14.25 -10.02
CA ARG A 44 14.85 -14.38 -8.57
C ARG A 44 15.54 -13.21 -7.88
N ASP A 45 16.71 -12.81 -8.35
CA ASP A 45 17.48 -11.73 -7.75
C ASP A 45 16.76 -10.37 -7.91
N VAL A 46 16.11 -10.12 -9.06
CA VAL A 46 15.25 -8.94 -9.30
C VAL A 46 14.05 -8.95 -8.36
N LEU A 47 13.30 -10.06 -8.31
CA LEU A 47 12.11 -10.19 -7.46
C LEU A 47 12.46 -10.03 -5.97
N TRP A 48 13.58 -10.61 -5.53
CA TRP A 48 13.96 -10.57 -4.12
C TRP A 48 14.47 -9.18 -3.70
N ASP A 49 15.01 -8.39 -4.63
CA ASP A 49 15.39 -7.00 -4.36
C ASP A 49 14.17 -6.09 -4.15
N MET A 50 12.98 -6.47 -4.62
CA MET A 50 11.76 -5.69 -4.35
C MET A 50 11.34 -5.74 -2.88
N PHE A 51 11.71 -6.80 -2.14
CA PHE A 51 11.22 -7.01 -0.79
C PHE A 51 12.11 -6.36 0.28
N GLN A 52 11.48 -5.89 1.34
CA GLN A 52 12.18 -5.41 2.53
C GLN A 52 12.74 -6.60 3.31
N THR A 53 13.89 -6.38 3.95
CA THR A 53 14.39 -7.31 4.96
C THR A 53 13.64 -7.05 6.27
N GLU A 54 12.95 -8.07 6.77
CA GLU A 54 12.16 -8.02 8.01
C GLU A 54 12.77 -8.94 9.07
N ASP A 55 12.90 -8.45 10.31
CA ASP A 55 13.22 -9.30 11.46
C ASP A 55 11.94 -9.91 12.02
N ARG A 56 11.78 -11.23 11.86
CA ARG A 56 10.59 -11.98 12.26
C ARG A 56 10.74 -12.70 13.59
N ARG A 57 11.82 -12.44 14.33
CA ARG A 57 12.02 -13.05 15.64
C ARG A 57 11.04 -12.45 16.65
N SER A 58 10.27 -13.31 17.31
CA SER A 58 9.46 -12.95 18.47
C SER A 58 10.07 -13.49 19.76
N LYS A 59 9.77 -12.83 20.88
CA LYS A 59 10.08 -13.34 22.23
C LYS A 59 9.09 -14.40 22.68
N ASP A 60 7.92 -14.47 22.05
CA ASP A 60 6.88 -15.43 22.40
C ASP A 60 7.31 -16.84 21.99
N ARG A 61 7.06 -17.80 22.88
CA ARG A 61 7.36 -19.21 22.59
C ARG A 61 6.38 -19.72 21.54
N PRO A 62 6.83 -20.16 20.35
CA PRO A 62 5.95 -20.69 19.33
C PRO A 62 5.32 -22.00 19.84
N ARG A 63 4.04 -22.21 19.51
CA ARG A 63 3.27 -23.39 19.96
C ARG A 63 2.71 -24.23 18.81
N ALA A 64 2.67 -23.67 17.61
CA ALA A 64 2.06 -24.28 16.44
C ALA A 64 3.01 -24.17 15.24
N PRO A 65 2.85 -25.04 14.22
CA PRO A 65 3.62 -24.94 12.99
C PRO A 65 3.42 -23.58 12.32
N LEU A 66 4.40 -23.16 11.52
CA LEU A 66 4.29 -21.97 10.70
C LEU A 66 3.12 -22.12 9.71
N GLN A 67 2.16 -21.20 9.79
CA GLN A 67 0.97 -21.20 8.90
C GLN A 67 1.09 -20.17 7.78
N GLN A 68 1.64 -19.00 8.08
CA GLN A 68 1.72 -17.90 7.14
C GLN A 68 2.96 -17.04 7.41
N VAL A 69 3.55 -16.50 6.35
CA VAL A 69 4.55 -15.42 6.42
C VAL A 69 4.15 -14.35 5.42
N TRP A 70 4.22 -13.09 5.81
CA TRP A 70 4.09 -11.99 4.84
C TRP A 70 5.46 -11.50 4.37
N LEU A 71 5.53 -10.96 3.17
CA LEU A 71 6.69 -10.29 2.59
C LEU A 71 6.22 -8.92 2.08
N SER A 72 6.77 -7.86 2.65
CA SER A 72 6.46 -6.49 2.25
C SER A 72 7.42 -6.02 1.16
N SER A 73 6.91 -5.51 0.03
CA SER A 73 7.75 -4.80 -0.92
C SER A 73 8.25 -3.48 -0.33
N LYS A 74 9.34 -2.93 -0.87
CA LYS A 74 9.77 -1.57 -0.58
C LYS A 74 8.70 -0.60 -1.12
N PRO A 75 8.38 0.49 -0.41
CA PRO A 75 7.51 1.53 -0.96
C PRO A 75 8.08 2.07 -2.26
N HIS A 76 7.26 2.10 -3.30
CA HIS A 76 7.63 2.60 -4.62
C HIS A 76 6.53 3.51 -5.16
N GLY A 77 6.87 4.37 -6.13
CA GLY A 77 5.89 5.20 -6.80
C GLY A 77 4.90 4.37 -7.63
N THR A 78 3.89 5.02 -8.17
CA THR A 78 2.97 4.40 -9.11
C THR A 78 2.90 5.21 -10.42
N SER A 79 1.96 4.92 -11.33
CA SER A 79 1.73 5.77 -12.51
C SER A 79 1.22 7.17 -12.15
N VAL A 80 0.78 7.39 -10.91
CA VAL A 80 0.30 8.68 -10.43
C VAL A 80 1.33 9.34 -9.53
N ARG A 81 1.67 10.60 -9.83
CA ARG A 81 2.60 11.38 -9.00
C ARG A 81 2.03 11.62 -7.61
N GLY A 82 2.85 11.30 -6.61
CA GLY A 82 2.49 11.48 -5.20
C GLY A 82 1.63 10.36 -4.61
N LEU A 83 1.32 9.32 -5.40
CA LEU A 83 0.79 8.06 -4.92
C LEU A 83 1.93 7.05 -4.78
N CYS A 84 2.03 6.46 -3.59
CA CYS A 84 2.99 5.42 -3.28
C CYS A 84 2.26 4.09 -3.07
N ARG A 85 2.89 3.01 -3.50
CA ARG A 85 2.40 1.64 -3.34
C ARG A 85 3.38 0.80 -2.54
N GLN A 86 2.82 -0.10 -1.75
CA GLN A 86 3.48 -1.20 -1.10
C GLN A 86 2.64 -2.46 -1.32
N ASP A 87 3.29 -3.56 -1.68
CA ASP A 87 2.64 -4.85 -1.86
C ASP A 87 2.97 -5.74 -0.68
N ILE A 88 1.99 -6.51 -0.21
CA ILE A 88 2.21 -7.54 0.80
C ILE A 88 1.85 -8.88 0.19
N LEU A 89 2.84 -9.76 0.10
CA LEU A 89 2.67 -11.15 -0.32
C LEU A 89 2.54 -12.03 0.92
N PHE A 90 1.40 -12.68 1.11
CA PHE A 90 1.17 -13.67 2.15
C PHE A 90 1.46 -15.06 1.59
N VAL A 91 2.48 -15.72 2.11
CA VAL A 91 2.83 -17.11 1.76
C VAL A 91 2.23 -18.03 2.78
N GLU A 92 1.42 -18.97 2.32
CA GLU A 92 0.75 -19.97 3.16
C GLU A 92 1.57 -21.25 3.23
N PHE A 93 1.59 -21.85 4.41
CA PHE A 93 2.36 -23.04 4.73
C PHE A 93 1.45 -24.13 5.30
N ALA A 94 1.76 -25.37 4.92
CA ALA A 94 1.13 -26.55 5.50
C ALA A 94 2.20 -27.54 5.98
N PRO A 95 1.93 -28.34 7.02
CA PRO A 95 2.80 -29.43 7.43
C PRO A 95 3.19 -30.33 6.25
N ALA A 96 4.46 -30.73 6.20
CA ALA A 96 4.96 -31.65 5.17
C ALA A 96 4.32 -33.04 5.29
N GLU A 97 3.99 -33.44 6.53
CA GLU A 97 3.35 -34.70 6.90
C GLU A 97 2.00 -34.45 7.56
N ARG A 98 1.09 -35.44 7.48
CA ARG A 98 -0.23 -35.34 8.12
C ARG A 98 -0.12 -35.59 9.62
N GLY A 99 -0.70 -34.71 10.43
CA GLY A 99 -0.78 -34.88 11.88
C GLY A 99 -0.90 -33.54 12.60
N ARG A 100 -1.13 -33.59 13.92
CA ARG A 100 -1.02 -32.41 14.78
C ARG A 100 0.48 -32.16 15.02
N GLY A 101 0.98 -31.04 14.49
CA GLY A 101 2.36 -30.61 14.67
C GLY A 101 2.53 -29.62 15.81
N ASP A 102 3.77 -29.46 16.26
CA ASP A 102 4.24 -28.41 17.15
C ASP A 102 5.00 -27.31 16.38
N ALA A 103 5.65 -26.40 17.09
CA ALA A 103 6.41 -25.31 16.51
C ALA A 103 7.55 -25.74 15.57
N ASP A 104 8.15 -26.91 15.81
CA ASP A 104 9.31 -27.40 15.06
C ASP A 104 8.90 -28.29 13.88
N THR A 105 7.59 -28.49 13.68
CA THR A 105 7.06 -29.30 12.59
C THR A 105 7.46 -28.72 11.24
N PRO A 106 8.15 -29.48 10.37
CA PRO A 106 8.52 -29.03 9.04
C PRO A 106 7.28 -28.71 8.20
N VAL A 107 7.31 -27.55 7.55
CA VAL A 107 6.24 -27.09 6.66
C VAL A 107 6.76 -26.87 5.24
N LYS A 108 5.83 -26.83 4.29
CA LYS A 108 6.07 -26.45 2.89
C LYS A 108 5.12 -25.34 2.48
N ALA A 109 5.56 -24.45 1.61
CA ALA A 109 4.69 -23.46 1.00
C ALA A 109 3.65 -24.17 0.12
N VAL A 110 2.38 -23.78 0.23
CA VAL A 110 1.25 -24.39 -0.50
C VAL A 110 0.47 -23.39 -1.33
N GLY A 111 0.58 -22.10 -1.04
CA GLY A 111 -0.12 -21.05 -1.74
C GLY A 111 0.44 -19.68 -1.40
N PHE A 112 -0.03 -18.68 -2.11
CA PHE A 112 0.18 -17.30 -1.74
C PHE A 112 -0.98 -16.43 -2.20
N THR A 113 -1.19 -15.34 -1.48
CA THR A 113 -2.08 -14.24 -1.84
C THR A 113 -1.32 -12.93 -1.75
N SER A 114 -1.82 -11.87 -2.39
CA SER A 114 -1.20 -10.56 -2.34
C SER A 114 -2.23 -9.46 -2.14
N GLY A 115 -1.89 -8.45 -1.34
CA GLY A 115 -2.64 -7.20 -1.23
C GLY A 115 -1.84 -6.03 -1.78
N GLN A 116 -2.56 -5.04 -2.33
CA GLN A 116 -2.01 -3.77 -2.79
C GLN A 116 -2.37 -2.70 -1.77
N TYR A 117 -1.36 -2.00 -1.27
CA TYR A 117 -1.52 -0.98 -0.24
C TYR A 117 -0.97 0.35 -0.73
N TYR A 118 -1.68 1.43 -0.44
CA TYR A 118 -1.45 2.74 -1.02
C TYR A 118 -1.31 3.81 0.05
N ALA A 119 -0.49 4.81 -0.22
CA ALA A 119 -0.36 5.99 0.61
C ALA A 119 -0.07 7.22 -0.26
N PHE A 120 -0.76 8.32 0.02
CA PHE A 120 -0.45 9.60 -0.60
C PHE A 120 0.70 10.30 0.12
N SER A 121 1.72 10.70 -0.64
CA SER A 121 2.73 11.65 -0.17
C SER A 121 2.22 13.10 -0.24
N SER A 122 1.25 13.37 -1.13
CA SER A 122 0.54 14.63 -1.25
C SER A 122 -0.92 14.42 -1.68
N PRO A 123 -1.87 15.27 -1.24
CA PRO A 123 -3.26 15.17 -1.69
C PRO A 123 -3.40 15.29 -3.22
N PRO A 124 -4.25 14.45 -3.86
CA PRO A 124 -4.55 14.54 -5.28
C PRO A 124 -5.26 15.86 -5.62
N LYS A 125 -5.02 16.36 -6.85
CA LYS A 125 -5.59 17.64 -7.34
C LYS A 125 -6.37 17.52 -8.64
N LEU A 126 -6.06 16.51 -9.45
CA LEU A 126 -6.65 16.29 -10.77
C LEU A 126 -7.47 15.00 -10.75
N PRO A 127 -8.42 14.83 -11.68
CA PRO A 127 -9.03 13.54 -11.97
C PRO A 127 -8.00 12.46 -12.30
N TYR A 128 -8.30 11.20 -12.00
CA TYR A 128 -7.37 10.08 -12.15
C TYR A 128 -6.80 9.98 -13.58
N GLY A 129 -7.68 10.06 -14.60
CA GLY A 129 -7.25 9.98 -16.00
C GLY A 129 -6.27 11.07 -16.43
N GLU A 130 -6.26 12.22 -15.76
CA GLU A 130 -5.29 13.30 -15.99
C GLU A 130 -4.06 13.22 -15.08
N ALA A 131 -4.18 12.51 -13.96
CA ALA A 131 -3.12 12.32 -12.98
C ALA A 131 -2.17 11.17 -13.35
N VAL A 132 -2.65 10.21 -14.15
CA VAL A 132 -1.85 9.10 -14.70
C VAL A 132 -0.82 9.65 -15.68
N ASP A 133 0.45 9.37 -15.38
CA ASP A 133 1.61 9.72 -16.19
C ASP A 133 2.34 8.41 -16.54
N ASP A 134 1.91 7.73 -17.62
CA ASP A 134 2.48 6.43 -18.02
C ASP A 134 3.96 6.51 -18.42
N GLU A 135 4.45 7.71 -18.74
CA GLU A 135 5.87 7.98 -19.01
C GLU A 135 6.68 8.17 -17.72
N HIS A 136 5.99 8.38 -16.59
CA HIS A 136 6.62 8.45 -15.28
C HIS A 136 7.23 7.10 -14.91
N VAL A 137 8.50 7.13 -14.51
CA VAL A 137 9.15 5.95 -13.93
C VAL A 137 8.89 5.96 -12.42
N PRO A 138 8.17 4.96 -11.88
CA PRO A 138 8.01 4.77 -10.45
C PRO A 138 9.37 4.83 -9.74
N SER A 139 9.52 5.75 -8.78
CA SER A 139 10.77 5.90 -8.05
C SER A 139 10.61 5.54 -6.57
N GLU A 140 11.46 4.64 -6.08
CA GLU A 140 11.60 4.38 -4.65
C GLU A 140 12.07 5.63 -3.88
N ALA A 141 12.79 6.56 -4.50
CA ALA A 141 13.37 7.70 -3.79
C ALA A 141 12.30 8.63 -3.19
N HIS A 142 11.17 8.81 -3.89
CA HIS A 142 10.07 9.65 -3.41
C HIS A 142 9.24 8.96 -2.32
N CYS A 143 9.05 7.65 -2.42
CA CYS A 143 8.25 6.86 -1.49
C CYS A 143 9.07 6.25 -0.34
N GLY A 144 10.41 6.28 -0.43
CA GLY A 144 11.35 5.76 0.54
C GLY A 144 11.16 6.27 1.98
N PRO A 145 10.78 7.54 2.22
CA PRO A 145 10.44 8.02 3.55
C PRO A 145 9.30 7.25 4.23
N LEU A 146 8.41 6.61 3.48
CA LEU A 146 7.30 5.80 4.02
C LEU A 146 7.74 4.39 4.45
N LYS A 147 9.01 4.02 4.26
CA LYS A 147 9.54 2.74 4.71
C LYS A 147 9.40 2.60 6.23
N GLY A 148 8.80 1.51 6.68
CA GLY A 148 8.52 1.26 8.10
C GLY A 148 7.34 2.05 8.67
N GLN A 149 6.55 2.72 7.82
CA GLN A 149 5.31 3.41 8.21
C GLN A 149 4.08 2.61 7.74
N GLN A 150 4.01 1.32 8.07
CA GLN A 150 2.94 0.43 7.58
C GLN A 150 1.54 0.97 7.92
N GLY A 151 1.35 1.59 9.09
CA GLY A 151 0.08 2.19 9.49
C GLY A 151 -0.37 3.42 8.68
N ARG A 152 0.40 3.86 7.67
CA ARG A 152 -0.03 4.93 6.75
C ARG A 152 -0.56 4.43 5.42
N PHE A 153 -0.38 3.15 5.13
CA PHE A 153 -0.87 2.55 3.91
C PHE A 153 -2.24 1.93 4.15
N PHE A 154 -3.17 2.17 3.23
CA PHE A 154 -4.50 1.55 3.21
C PHE A 154 -4.61 0.61 2.01
N GLN A 155 -5.42 -0.43 2.12
CA GLN A 155 -5.65 -1.37 1.03
C GLN A 155 -6.57 -0.77 -0.04
N ALA A 156 -6.40 -1.17 -1.30
CA ALA A 156 -7.39 -0.92 -2.34
C ALA A 156 -7.29 -1.98 -3.45
N GLU A 157 -8.36 -2.16 -4.22
CA GLU A 157 -8.40 -3.13 -5.34
C GLU A 157 -7.55 -2.69 -6.54
N SER A 158 -7.41 -1.37 -6.72
CA SER A 158 -6.67 -0.78 -7.83
C SER A 158 -6.13 0.61 -7.47
N GLU A 159 -5.20 1.09 -8.30
CA GLU A 159 -4.68 2.45 -8.21
C GLU A 159 -5.79 3.50 -8.38
N GLU A 160 -6.70 3.27 -9.33
CA GLU A 160 -7.85 4.14 -9.60
C GLU A 160 -8.80 4.20 -8.41
N SER A 161 -9.13 3.06 -7.80
CA SER A 161 -10.00 3.00 -6.62
C SER A 161 -9.38 3.72 -5.42
N ALA A 162 -8.08 3.53 -5.18
CA ALA A 162 -7.34 4.25 -4.14
C ALA A 162 -7.37 5.76 -4.39
N TYR A 163 -7.16 6.18 -5.64
CA TYR A 163 -7.10 7.57 -6.05
C TYR A 163 -8.44 8.29 -5.96
N GLU A 164 -9.45 7.77 -6.65
CA GLU A 164 -10.76 8.42 -6.70
C GLU A 164 -11.52 8.30 -5.39
N GLY A 165 -11.38 7.18 -4.65
CA GLY A 165 -11.95 7.07 -3.31
C GLY A 165 -11.37 8.09 -2.34
N TYR A 166 -10.05 8.34 -2.39
CA TYR A 166 -9.45 9.39 -1.59
C TYR A 166 -9.81 10.81 -2.06
N ARG A 167 -9.97 11.04 -3.38
CA ARG A 167 -10.51 12.32 -3.88
C ARG A 167 -11.93 12.56 -3.39
N ALA A 168 -12.81 11.57 -3.45
CA ALA A 168 -14.17 11.66 -2.94
C ALA A 168 -14.19 12.01 -1.44
N TRP A 169 -13.30 11.41 -0.65
CA TRP A 169 -13.09 11.77 0.75
C TRP A 169 -12.66 13.24 0.95
N LEU A 170 -11.69 13.72 0.17
CA LEU A 170 -11.24 15.11 0.24
C LEU A 170 -12.36 16.09 -0.15
N GLY A 171 -13.13 15.76 -1.20
CA GLY A 171 -14.31 16.53 -1.62
C GLY A 171 -15.37 16.62 -0.51
N LEU A 172 -15.68 15.49 0.13
CA LEU A 172 -16.57 15.44 1.29
C LEU A 172 -16.07 16.35 2.43
N ARG A 173 -14.81 16.22 2.83
CA ARG A 173 -14.25 17.05 3.90
C ARG A 173 -14.26 18.53 3.54
N ALA A 174 -13.98 18.89 2.29
CA ALA A 174 -14.05 20.27 1.82
C ALA A 174 -15.49 20.82 1.89
N ALA A 175 -16.48 20.05 1.42
CA ALA A 175 -17.88 20.42 1.48
C ALA A 175 -18.36 20.66 2.93
N LEU A 176 -18.02 19.76 3.85
CA LEU A 176 -18.38 19.89 5.27
C LEU A 176 -17.71 21.09 5.93
N LYS A 177 -16.41 21.33 5.67
CA LYS A 177 -15.69 22.51 6.19
C LYS A 177 -16.29 23.83 5.67
N ALA A 178 -16.77 23.84 4.43
CA ALA A 178 -17.42 24.99 3.83
C ALA A 178 -18.88 25.17 4.26
N GLY A 179 -19.44 24.26 5.08
CA GLY A 179 -20.84 24.29 5.48
C GLY A 179 -21.83 24.05 4.34
N LYS A 180 -21.38 23.43 3.24
CA LYS A 180 -22.27 23.04 2.14
C LYS A 180 -23.23 21.94 2.64
N PRO A 181 -24.52 21.97 2.26
CA PRO A 181 -25.44 20.90 2.60
C PRO A 181 -25.01 19.60 1.92
N VAL A 182 -24.69 18.58 2.71
CA VAL A 182 -24.36 17.23 2.24
C VAL A 182 -25.41 16.27 2.83
N PRO A 183 -26.12 15.48 2.01
CA PRO A 183 -27.02 14.45 2.50
C PRO A 183 -26.24 13.37 3.28
N LEU A 184 -26.39 13.39 4.62
CA LEU A 184 -25.66 12.53 5.54
C LEU A 184 -26.61 11.55 6.25
N GLU A 185 -26.35 10.26 6.08
CA GLU A 185 -26.96 9.18 6.84
C GLU A 185 -26.02 8.75 7.98
N CYS A 186 -26.49 8.87 9.21
CA CYS A 186 -25.70 8.73 10.42
C CYS A 186 -26.09 7.51 11.24
N GLY A 187 -25.36 6.41 11.09
CA GLY A 187 -25.48 5.20 11.89
C GLY A 187 -24.44 5.15 13.01
N LEU A 188 -24.30 6.22 13.80
CA LEU A 188 -23.37 6.27 14.94
C LEU A 188 -23.92 5.44 16.11
N SER A 189 -23.02 4.75 16.80
CA SER A 189 -23.36 3.95 17.97
C SER A 189 -23.81 4.84 19.14
N PRO A 190 -24.79 4.43 19.97
CA PRO A 190 -25.10 5.14 21.21
C PRO A 190 -23.91 5.24 22.19
N ALA A 191 -22.89 4.40 22.02
CA ALA A 191 -21.65 4.45 22.79
C ALA A 191 -20.64 5.49 22.28
N ASP A 192 -20.87 6.08 21.11
CA ASP A 192 -20.00 7.11 20.57
C ASP A 192 -20.07 8.39 21.42
N PRO A 193 -18.96 9.13 21.54
CA PRO A 193 -18.97 10.46 22.16
C PRO A 193 -20.03 11.36 21.50
N PRO A 194 -20.58 12.36 22.22
CA PRO A 194 -21.56 13.29 21.68
C PRO A 194 -20.91 14.20 20.62
N LYS A 195 -20.74 13.66 19.42
CA LYS A 195 -20.20 14.31 18.24
C LYS A 195 -21.24 14.20 17.13
N THR A 196 -21.36 15.26 16.36
CA THR A 196 -22.13 15.24 15.12
C THR A 196 -21.37 14.44 14.05
N CYS A 197 -22.07 13.84 13.08
CA CYS A 197 -21.40 13.12 11.99
C CYS A 197 -20.37 13.95 11.22
N PRO A 198 -20.61 15.23 10.91
CA PRO A 198 -19.57 16.07 10.33
C PRO A 198 -18.31 16.14 11.19
N GLU A 199 -18.44 16.25 12.52
CA GLU A 199 -17.28 16.27 13.42
C GLU A 199 -16.52 14.93 13.44
N VAL A 200 -17.25 13.81 13.40
CA VAL A 200 -16.64 12.48 13.28
C VAL A 200 -15.86 12.37 11.96
N ILE A 201 -16.51 12.66 10.83
CA ILE A 201 -15.90 12.61 9.49
C ILE A 201 -14.68 13.51 9.40
N LEU A 202 -14.76 14.75 9.90
CA LEU A 202 -13.66 15.71 9.84
C LEU A 202 -12.46 15.30 10.71
N GLY A 203 -12.70 14.53 11.77
CA GLY A 203 -11.68 13.98 12.67
C GLY A 203 -10.94 12.77 12.15
N ILE A 204 -11.43 12.12 11.08
CA ILE A 204 -10.75 10.97 10.48
C ILE A 204 -9.63 11.47 9.54
N GLY A 205 -8.41 11.02 9.83
CA GLY A 205 -7.23 11.23 8.98
C GLY A 205 -7.03 10.09 7.99
N GLN A 206 -6.16 10.29 6.98
CA GLN A 206 -5.81 9.22 6.04
C GLN A 206 -5.07 8.08 6.75
N GLU A 207 -4.30 8.40 7.79
CA GLU A 207 -3.61 7.45 8.66
C GLU A 207 -4.55 6.47 9.39
N ASN A 208 -5.85 6.75 9.39
CA ASN A 208 -6.86 5.87 9.98
C ASN A 208 -7.46 4.92 8.94
N PHE A 209 -7.17 5.10 7.64
CA PHE A 209 -7.74 4.28 6.57
C PHE A 209 -7.16 2.88 6.59
N ILE A 210 -8.04 1.89 6.52
CA ILE A 210 -7.72 0.47 6.43
C ILE A 210 -7.91 0.00 4.99
N ASP A 211 -9.04 0.34 4.36
CA ASP A 211 -9.39 -0.10 3.01
C ASP A 211 -10.18 0.97 2.26
N VAL A 212 -10.00 1.04 0.95
CA VAL A 212 -10.73 1.90 0.02
C VAL A 212 -11.15 1.08 -1.19
N MET A 213 -12.45 0.87 -1.34
CA MET A 213 -13.02 0.01 -2.38
C MET A 213 -14.11 0.74 -3.17
N GLY A 214 -14.29 0.36 -4.44
CA GLY A 214 -15.50 0.72 -5.18
C GLY A 214 -16.70 -0.09 -4.67
N CYS A 215 -17.87 0.54 -4.51
CA CYS A 215 -19.13 -0.15 -4.19
C CYS A 215 -19.99 -0.38 -5.45
N ASN A 216 -19.38 -0.97 -6.49
CA ASN A 216 -19.95 -1.15 -7.83
C ASN A 216 -21.30 -1.91 -7.86
N TRP A 217 -21.62 -2.69 -6.84
CA TRP A 217 -22.93 -3.35 -6.71
C TRP A 217 -24.09 -2.37 -6.46
N ARG A 218 -23.79 -1.10 -6.13
CA ARG A 218 -24.74 0.01 -5.98
C ARG A 218 -24.56 1.12 -7.02
N SER A 219 -23.76 0.93 -8.06
CA SER A 219 -23.49 1.99 -9.03
C SER A 219 -24.78 2.39 -9.74
N GLU A 220 -25.24 3.61 -9.49
CA GLU A 220 -26.32 4.25 -10.24
C GLU A 220 -25.72 4.85 -11.53
N PRO A 221 -26.47 4.90 -12.65
CA PRO A 221 -25.95 5.50 -13.88
C PRO A 221 -25.48 6.94 -13.66
N GLY A 222 -24.22 7.23 -14.03
CA GLY A 222 -23.59 8.53 -13.87
C GLY A 222 -23.16 8.85 -12.43
N ARG A 223 -22.99 7.83 -11.59
CA ARG A 223 -22.47 7.96 -10.22
C ARG A 223 -21.45 6.90 -9.89
N SER A 224 -20.42 7.34 -9.18
CA SER A 224 -19.42 6.47 -8.56
C SER A 224 -19.68 6.33 -7.07
N CYS A 225 -19.35 5.15 -6.53
CA CYS A 225 -19.53 4.81 -5.13
C CYS A 225 -18.21 4.31 -4.56
N TYR A 226 -17.78 4.88 -3.44
CA TYR A 226 -16.57 4.47 -2.73
C TYR A 226 -16.89 4.14 -1.27
N ARG A 227 -16.38 3.01 -0.80
CA ARG A 227 -16.42 2.60 0.59
C ARG A 227 -15.02 2.75 1.20
N ILE A 228 -14.95 3.42 2.33
CA ILE A 228 -13.74 3.67 3.09
C ILE A 228 -13.92 3.06 4.48
N ASP A 229 -13.13 2.05 4.77
CA ASP A 229 -13.02 1.50 6.12
C ASP A 229 -11.93 2.28 6.85
N ALA A 230 -12.28 2.94 7.95
CA ALA A 230 -11.38 3.76 8.74
C ALA A 230 -11.53 3.43 10.23
N GLU A 231 -10.52 2.76 10.80
CA GLU A 231 -10.55 2.20 12.16
C GLU A 231 -11.83 1.38 12.45
N ASP A 232 -12.76 1.96 13.20
CA ASP A 232 -14.02 1.38 13.63
C ASP A 232 -15.22 2.01 12.92
N ARG A 233 -15.00 2.60 11.74
CA ARG A 233 -16.02 3.24 10.91
C ARG A 233 -15.99 2.70 9.49
N GLU A 234 -17.17 2.54 8.92
CA GLU A 234 -17.38 2.33 7.48
C GLU A 234 -18.05 3.59 6.92
N ILE A 235 -17.46 4.17 5.86
CA ILE A 235 -17.98 5.37 5.19
C ILE A 235 -18.25 5.05 3.72
N GLU A 236 -19.50 5.16 3.30
CA GLU A 236 -19.91 5.08 1.90
C GLU A 236 -20.10 6.50 1.35
N ILE A 237 -19.42 6.84 0.25
CA ILE A 237 -19.49 8.13 -0.43
C ILE A 237 -19.95 7.91 -1.86
N VAL A 238 -21.08 8.52 -2.22
CA VAL A 238 -21.59 8.54 -3.58
C VAL A 238 -21.32 9.91 -4.20
N VAL A 239 -20.72 9.92 -5.37
CA VAL A 239 -20.39 11.13 -6.14
C VAL A 239 -21.02 11.07 -7.53
N ASP A 240 -21.37 12.23 -8.08
CA ASP A 240 -21.80 12.32 -9.49
C ASP A 240 -20.58 12.28 -10.42
N ASP A 241 -20.70 11.57 -11.54
CA ASP A 241 -19.69 11.47 -12.61
C ASP A 241 -19.85 12.64 -13.60
N ASP A 242 -19.93 13.86 -13.09
CA ASP A 242 -20.17 15.07 -13.88
C ASP A 242 -18.91 15.62 -14.58
N GLY A 243 -17.76 14.99 -14.34
CA GLY A 243 -16.46 15.41 -14.87
C GLY A 243 -15.92 16.69 -14.23
N ALA A 244 -16.45 17.10 -13.07
CA ALA A 244 -15.96 18.27 -12.36
C ALA A 244 -14.57 18.04 -11.72
N ASP A 245 -13.80 19.12 -11.59
CA ASP A 245 -12.49 19.11 -10.93
C ASP A 245 -12.59 18.71 -9.45
N GLU A 246 -13.69 19.08 -8.79
CA GLU A 246 -14.02 18.69 -7.42
C GLU A 246 -15.17 17.67 -7.43
N PRO A 247 -15.07 16.55 -6.68
CA PRO A 247 -16.16 15.58 -6.62
C PRO A 247 -17.45 16.19 -6.07
N THR A 248 -18.53 16.08 -6.84
CA THR A 248 -19.88 16.47 -6.42
C THR A 248 -20.47 15.37 -5.53
N ILE A 249 -20.54 15.63 -4.22
CA ILE A 249 -21.04 14.65 -3.24
C ILE A 249 -22.57 14.58 -3.30
N VAL A 250 -23.09 13.40 -3.62
CA VAL A 250 -24.53 13.12 -3.71
C VAL A 250 -25.09 12.66 -2.38
N ARG A 251 -24.43 11.69 -1.75
CA ARG A 251 -24.88 11.04 -0.52
C ARG A 251 -23.70 10.47 0.22
N VAL A 252 -23.76 10.52 1.54
CA VAL A 252 -22.77 9.90 2.42
C VAL A 252 -23.48 9.12 3.50
N LYS A 253 -22.99 7.92 3.75
CA LYS A 253 -23.42 7.08 4.88
C LYS A 253 -22.21 6.78 5.74
N ILE A 254 -22.34 6.98 7.05
CA ILE A 254 -21.32 6.57 8.03
C ILE A 254 -21.94 5.65 9.07
N GLU A 255 -21.29 4.53 9.32
CA GLU A 255 -21.74 3.53 10.28
C GLU A 255 -20.59 3.03 11.16
N THR A 256 -20.96 2.56 12.35
CA THR A 256 -20.07 1.72 13.19
C THR A 256 -20.38 0.26 12.88
N PRO A 257 -19.50 -0.48 12.17
CA PRO A 257 -19.74 -1.88 11.86
C PRO A 257 -19.85 -2.71 13.16
N ILE A 258 -20.81 -3.62 13.19
CA ILE A 258 -20.94 -4.58 14.30
C ILE A 258 -19.90 -5.67 14.09
N VAL A 259 -18.81 -5.64 14.86
CA VAL A 259 -17.78 -6.68 14.82
C VAL A 259 -18.22 -7.86 15.68
N PHE A 260 -18.64 -8.97 15.05
CA PHE A 260 -18.82 -10.24 15.73
C PHE A 260 -17.45 -10.88 15.97
N THR A 261 -16.90 -10.72 17.17
CA THR A 261 -15.76 -11.52 17.61
C THR A 261 -16.26 -12.90 18.01
N HIS A 262 -16.03 -13.91 17.17
CA HIS A 262 -16.10 -15.29 17.63
C HIS A 262 -14.92 -15.52 18.58
N ALA A 263 -15.21 -15.63 19.88
CA ALA A 263 -14.24 -16.18 20.82
C ALA A 263 -13.85 -17.56 20.30
N LEU A 264 -12.56 -17.73 19.97
CA LEU A 264 -12.00 -19.05 19.74
C LEU A 264 -12.26 -19.87 21.01
N ILE A 265 -13.13 -20.86 20.91
CA ILE A 265 -13.35 -21.83 21.98
C ILE A 265 -12.09 -22.69 22.02
N ASP A 266 -11.29 -22.51 23.08
CA ASP A 266 -10.10 -23.31 23.40
C ASP A 266 -10.41 -24.82 23.48
#